data_AF-A0A9E2D1F3-F1
#
_entry.id   AF-A0A9E2D1F3-F1
#
_cell.length_a   1.000
_cell.length_b   1.000
_cell.length_c   1.000
_cell.angle_alpha   90.00
_cell.angle_beta   90.00
_cell.angle_gamma   90.00
#
_symmetry.space_group_name_H-M   'P 1'
#
loop_
_entity.id
_entity.type
_entity.pdbx_description
1 polymer ?
#
loop_
_entity_poly.entity_id
_entity_poly.type
_entity_poly.pdbx_seq_one_letter_code
_entity_poly.pdbx_strand_id
1 'polypeptide(L)'
;MLKGYYNDRLIDAHARVRLDRGWRANLIVEGCNRLLAALMKGPPGLGGILYLAVGEGLKEWDATLPLPQPATTRLSTEILRRPIAAEDIIFLDSAGQSSTTPTGRLQISIELTRADFPANGFQPVREFGLFGGNATAAADSGFMINHVIHPRIDIAPGLTLCRTLRLDFAHHAVKEEFPGLGASLPVRSIDGVGDVYGQALALAGVNTLGDFLTMNLLEPPAGIAAVKLREFRAKARMVMALKVGLTPFAALSHLSISALLTENPQTLAAMTKTYTVTADMVADLQEELMPLQVALDDQQLQQMTLGSLVNKS
;
A
#
# COMPACT_ATOMS: atom_id res chain seq x y z
N MET A 1 2.78 -15.08 0.38
CA MET A 1 1.50 -14.79 -0.26
C MET A 1 1.81 -13.77 -1.34
N LEU A 2 1.40 -14.02 -2.59
CA LEU A 2 1.59 -13.06 -3.69
C LEU A 2 0.90 -11.75 -3.32
N LYS A 3 1.59 -10.62 -3.49
CA LYS A 3 1.00 -9.29 -3.36
C LYS A 3 0.93 -8.62 -4.71
N GLY A 4 -0.08 -7.79 -4.91
CA GLY A 4 -0.22 -7.01 -6.12
C GLY A 4 -0.59 -5.56 -5.85
N TYR A 5 -0.04 -4.68 -6.67
CA TYR A 5 -0.24 -3.25 -6.59
C TYR A 5 -0.51 -2.69 -7.97
N TYR A 6 -1.15 -1.54 -8.03
CA TYR A 6 -1.34 -0.80 -9.28
C TYR A 6 -1.29 0.71 -9.05
N ASN A 7 -0.94 1.44 -10.10
CA ASN A 7 -1.01 2.88 -10.20
C ASN A 7 -1.63 3.25 -11.54
N ASP A 8 -2.63 4.12 -11.49
CA ASP A 8 -3.33 4.65 -12.65
C ASP A 8 -3.05 6.15 -12.76
N ARG A 9 -2.55 6.57 -13.92
CA ARG A 9 -2.36 7.98 -14.28
C ARG A 9 -3.13 8.30 -15.54
N LEU A 10 -3.89 9.39 -15.51
CA LEU A 10 -4.56 9.92 -16.69
C LEU A 10 -3.76 11.12 -17.19
N ILE A 11 -3.24 11.02 -18.40
CA ILE A 11 -2.37 12.02 -19.02
C ILE A 11 -3.13 12.66 -20.18
N ASP A 12 -3.08 13.99 -20.31
CA ASP A 12 -3.65 14.69 -21.46
C ASP A 12 -2.69 14.77 -22.67
N ALA A 13 -3.20 15.24 -23.81
CA ALA A 13 -2.41 15.40 -25.04
C ALA A 13 -1.17 16.31 -24.92
N HIS A 14 -1.04 17.08 -23.84
CA HIS A 14 0.12 17.93 -23.55
C HIS A 14 1.03 17.32 -22.47
N ALA A 15 0.94 16.00 -22.25
CA ALA A 15 1.66 15.25 -21.23
C ALA A 15 1.38 15.70 -19.78
N ARG A 16 0.28 16.42 -19.51
CA ARG A 16 -0.08 16.83 -18.15
C ARG A 16 -0.86 15.75 -17.45
N VAL A 17 -0.48 15.43 -16.21
CA VAL A 17 -1.21 14.51 -15.34
C VAL A 17 -2.51 15.17 -14.87
N ARG A 18 -3.64 14.58 -15.25
CA ARG A 18 -4.99 15.00 -14.85
C ARG A 18 -5.53 14.23 -13.66
N LEU A 19 -5.04 13.00 -13.49
CA LEU A 19 -5.37 12.14 -12.37
C LEU A 19 -4.14 11.30 -12.05
N ASP A 20 -3.77 11.23 -10.77
CA ASP A 20 -2.85 10.25 -10.22
C ASP A 20 -3.39 9.85 -8.84
N ARG A 21 -3.62 8.56 -8.64
CA ARG A 21 -4.16 8.02 -7.38
C ARG A 21 -3.09 7.32 -6.54
N GLY A 22 -1.82 7.45 -6.91
CA GLY A 22 -0.71 6.77 -6.25
C GLY A 22 -0.81 5.25 -6.39
N TRP A 23 0.02 4.54 -5.62
CA TRP A 23 0.00 3.08 -5.59
C TRP A 23 -1.09 2.56 -4.68
N ARG A 24 -1.82 1.55 -5.15
CA ARG A 24 -2.92 0.92 -4.41
C ARG A 24 -2.78 -0.59 -4.51
N ALA A 25 -3.17 -1.30 -3.44
CA ALA A 25 -3.24 -2.75 -3.47
C ALA A 25 -4.34 -3.23 -4.44
N ASN A 26 -4.10 -4.35 -5.11
CA ASN A 26 -5.13 -5.11 -5.82
C ASN A 26 -5.41 -6.43 -5.10
N LEU A 27 -6.57 -7.02 -5.38
CA LEU A 27 -6.88 -8.35 -4.86
C LEU A 27 -6.30 -9.41 -5.80
N ILE A 28 -5.41 -10.24 -5.29
CA ILE A 28 -5.01 -11.48 -5.95
C ILE A 28 -6.15 -12.50 -5.77
N VAL A 29 -6.69 -13.00 -6.87
CA VAL A 29 -7.81 -13.95 -6.87
C VAL A 29 -7.31 -15.40 -6.96
N GLU A 30 -8.18 -16.36 -6.65
CA GLU A 30 -7.85 -17.78 -6.62
C GLU A 30 -7.30 -18.31 -7.96
N GLY A 31 -7.71 -17.71 -9.08
CA GLY A 31 -7.21 -18.07 -10.41
C GLY A 31 -5.69 -17.90 -10.55
N CYS A 32 -5.06 -17.01 -9.78
CA CYS A 32 -3.61 -16.88 -9.76
C CYS A 32 -2.92 -18.15 -9.22
N ASN A 33 -3.43 -18.73 -8.14
CA ASN A 33 -2.86 -19.95 -7.56
C ASN A 33 -2.99 -21.12 -8.54
N ARG A 34 -4.11 -21.20 -9.27
CA ARG A 34 -4.31 -22.22 -10.31
C ARG A 34 -3.32 -22.03 -11.46
N LEU A 35 -3.11 -20.79 -11.90
CA LEU A 35 -2.13 -20.47 -12.94
C LEU A 35 -0.72 -20.83 -12.50
N LEU A 36 -0.31 -20.46 -11.28
CA LEU A 36 1.02 -20.79 -10.75
C LEU A 36 1.25 -22.30 -10.67
N ALA A 37 0.29 -23.05 -10.11
CA ALA A 37 0.37 -24.50 -10.06
C ALA A 37 0.46 -25.12 -11.46
N ALA A 38 -0.28 -24.58 -12.43
CA ALA A 38 -0.23 -25.02 -13.81
C ALA A 38 1.14 -24.74 -14.45
N LEU A 39 1.68 -23.53 -14.30
CA LEU A 39 3.01 -23.18 -14.81
C LEU A 39 4.12 -24.04 -14.20
N MET A 40 4.01 -24.39 -12.91
CA MET A 40 4.96 -25.31 -12.25
C MET A 40 4.87 -26.74 -12.78
N LYS A 41 3.66 -27.22 -13.10
CA LYS A 41 3.46 -28.54 -13.72
C LYS A 41 3.90 -28.57 -15.18
N GLY A 42 3.82 -27.45 -15.89
CA GLY A 42 4.18 -27.30 -17.30
C GLY A 42 3.31 -28.08 -18.31
N PRO A 43 1.97 -28.13 -18.18
CA PRO A 43 1.14 -28.74 -19.22
C PRO A 43 1.15 -27.88 -20.49
N PRO A 44 0.97 -28.48 -21.68
CA PRO A 44 0.99 -27.74 -22.94
C PRO A 44 -0.19 -26.76 -23.03
N GLY A 45 0.03 -25.63 -23.72
CA GLY A 45 -1.02 -24.65 -24.03
C GLY A 45 -1.36 -23.65 -22.92
N LEU A 46 -0.60 -23.62 -21.83
CA LEU A 46 -0.75 -22.60 -20.78
C LEU A 46 0.47 -21.66 -20.74
N GLY A 47 0.20 -20.36 -20.89
CA GLY A 47 1.19 -19.30 -20.75
C GLY A 47 1.07 -18.54 -19.43
N GLY A 48 1.98 -17.57 -19.23
CA GLY A 48 1.98 -16.67 -18.06
C GLY A 48 0.85 -15.63 -18.09
N ILE A 49 1.18 -14.38 -17.77
CA ILE A 49 0.27 -13.24 -17.95
C ILE A 49 0.22 -12.91 -19.45
N LEU A 50 -0.98 -12.82 -20.02
CA LEU A 50 -1.19 -12.66 -21.47
C LEU A 50 -2.01 -11.43 -21.83
N TYR A 51 -3.01 -11.08 -21.01
CA TYR A 51 -3.94 -9.99 -21.31
C TYR A 51 -4.26 -9.14 -20.08
N LEU A 52 -4.50 -7.86 -20.32
CA LEU A 52 -5.23 -6.98 -19.40
C LEU A 52 -6.67 -6.86 -19.93
N ALA A 53 -7.65 -7.18 -19.10
CA ALA A 53 -9.03 -6.84 -19.39
C ALA A 53 -9.47 -5.61 -18.60
N VAL A 54 -10.35 -4.81 -19.20
CA VAL A 54 -10.97 -3.64 -18.58
C VAL A 54 -12.48 -3.77 -18.71
N GLY A 55 -13.17 -3.39 -17.64
CA GLY A 55 -14.63 -3.44 -17.57
C GLY A 55 -15.27 -2.09 -17.23
N GLU A 56 -16.47 -1.88 -17.76
CA GLU A 56 -17.32 -0.74 -17.40
C GLU A 56 -17.84 -0.85 -15.96
N GLY A 57 -17.93 -2.07 -15.43
CA GLY A 57 -18.60 -2.36 -14.16
C GLY A 57 -20.08 -1.94 -14.18
N LEU A 58 -20.68 -1.90 -12.99
CA LEU A 58 -22.08 -1.48 -12.84
C LEU A 58 -22.16 0.01 -12.46
N LYS A 59 -23.18 0.72 -12.98
CA LYS A 59 -23.39 2.15 -12.70
C LYS A 59 -23.57 2.45 -11.20
N GLU A 60 -24.20 1.54 -10.46
CA GLU A 60 -24.43 1.65 -9.01
C GLU A 60 -23.14 1.71 -8.19
N TRP A 61 -22.01 1.25 -8.73
CA TRP A 61 -20.71 1.32 -8.05
C TRP A 61 -20.18 2.75 -7.92
N ASP A 62 -20.74 3.72 -8.66
CA ASP A 62 -20.39 5.14 -8.53
C ASP A 62 -20.80 5.70 -7.15
N ALA A 63 -21.85 5.14 -6.53
CA ALA A 63 -22.30 5.52 -5.20
C ALA A 63 -21.57 4.75 -4.10
N THR A 64 -21.41 3.43 -4.27
CA THR A 64 -20.77 2.56 -3.30
C THR A 64 -19.97 1.48 -4.03
N LEU A 65 -18.64 1.51 -3.88
CA LEU A 65 -17.78 0.49 -4.47
C LEU A 65 -17.97 -0.86 -3.76
N PRO A 66 -18.25 -1.95 -4.49
CA PRO A 66 -18.26 -3.28 -3.89
C PRO A 66 -16.85 -3.72 -3.50
N LEU A 67 -16.78 -4.61 -2.52
CA LEU A 67 -15.53 -5.29 -2.16
C LEU A 67 -15.24 -6.39 -3.19
N PRO A 68 -14.03 -6.44 -3.78
CA PRO A 68 -13.65 -7.53 -4.67
C PRO A 68 -13.59 -8.85 -3.89
N GLN A 69 -13.96 -9.96 -4.53
CA GLN A 69 -14.02 -11.29 -3.90
C GLN A 69 -12.89 -12.20 -4.41
N PRO A 70 -12.24 -13.01 -3.54
CA PRO A 70 -11.15 -13.90 -3.97
C PRO A 70 -11.57 -14.94 -5.01
N ALA A 71 -12.84 -15.36 -4.98
CA ALA A 71 -13.40 -16.34 -5.89
C ALA A 71 -13.82 -15.77 -7.26
N THR A 72 -13.69 -14.44 -7.48
CA THR A 72 -14.04 -13.84 -8.77
C THR A 72 -13.17 -14.45 -9.88
N THR A 73 -13.80 -14.81 -10.99
CA THR A 73 -13.13 -15.42 -12.16
C THR A 73 -13.20 -14.57 -13.43
N ARG A 74 -14.02 -13.51 -13.43
CA ARG A 74 -14.27 -12.64 -14.58
C ARG A 74 -14.68 -11.23 -14.15
N LEU A 75 -14.61 -10.28 -15.08
CA LEU A 75 -15.15 -8.94 -14.90
C LEU A 75 -16.68 -8.95 -15.01
N SER A 76 -17.34 -7.95 -14.42
CA SER A 76 -18.81 -7.84 -14.47
C SER A 76 -19.30 -7.41 -15.84
N THR A 77 -18.60 -6.49 -16.50
CA THR A 77 -18.91 -6.07 -17.88
C THR A 77 -17.62 -5.75 -18.60
N GLU A 78 -16.98 -6.77 -19.15
CA GLU A 78 -15.74 -6.64 -19.93
C GLU A 78 -16.00 -5.92 -21.25
N ILE A 79 -15.17 -4.91 -21.55
CA ILE A 79 -15.29 -4.08 -22.75
C ILE A 79 -14.00 -3.99 -23.56
N LEU A 80 -12.89 -4.46 -22.99
CA LEU A 80 -11.59 -4.46 -23.65
C LEU A 80 -10.78 -5.66 -23.14
N ARG A 81 -10.12 -6.34 -24.07
CA ARG A 81 -9.09 -7.34 -23.82
C ARG A 81 -7.80 -6.94 -24.55
N ARG A 82 -6.91 -6.24 -23.84
CA ARG A 82 -5.64 -5.75 -24.38
C ARG A 82 -4.55 -6.85 -24.26
N PRO A 83 -3.96 -7.32 -25.37
CA PRO A 83 -2.79 -8.20 -25.29
C PRO A 83 -1.64 -7.47 -24.62
N ILE A 84 -0.89 -8.18 -23.79
CA ILE A 84 0.31 -7.67 -23.10
C ILE A 84 1.50 -8.23 -23.86
N ALA A 85 2.35 -7.35 -24.38
CA ALA A 85 3.56 -7.76 -25.06
C ALA A 85 4.62 -8.19 -24.04
N ALA A 86 5.62 -8.98 -24.47
CA ALA A 86 6.65 -9.46 -23.55
C ALA A 86 7.46 -8.30 -22.94
N GLU A 87 7.71 -7.26 -23.75
CA GLU A 87 8.38 -6.03 -23.34
C GLU A 87 7.60 -5.18 -22.34
N ASP A 88 6.27 -5.34 -22.26
CA ASP A 88 5.44 -4.66 -21.26
C ASP A 88 5.61 -5.29 -19.87
N ILE A 89 6.19 -6.50 -19.79
CA ILE A 89 6.43 -7.26 -18.56
C ILE A 89 7.93 -7.30 -18.27
N ILE A 90 8.34 -6.60 -17.22
CA ILE A 90 9.75 -6.56 -16.81
C ILE A 90 9.94 -7.19 -15.44
N PHE A 91 11.10 -7.80 -15.22
CA PHE A 91 11.53 -8.17 -13.87
C PHE A 91 12.02 -6.95 -13.12
N LEU A 92 11.73 -6.87 -11.82
CA LEU A 92 12.27 -5.85 -10.94
C LEU A 92 13.22 -6.45 -9.90
N ASP A 93 14.31 -5.76 -9.60
CA ASP A 93 15.21 -6.14 -8.50
C ASP A 93 14.67 -5.70 -7.12
N SER A 94 15.47 -5.87 -6.07
CA SER A 94 15.12 -5.46 -4.70
C SER A 94 14.95 -3.95 -4.55
N ALA A 95 15.66 -3.15 -5.37
CA ALA A 95 15.58 -1.69 -5.40
C ALA A 95 14.45 -1.16 -6.30
N GLY A 96 13.69 -2.06 -6.94
CA GLY A 96 12.60 -1.70 -7.86
C GLY A 96 13.09 -1.23 -9.24
N GLN A 97 14.34 -1.53 -9.59
CA GLN A 97 14.92 -1.25 -10.90
C GLN A 97 14.70 -2.43 -11.86
N SER A 98 14.71 -2.16 -13.16
CA SER A 98 14.55 -3.20 -14.18
C SER A 98 15.70 -4.20 -14.13
N SER A 99 15.37 -5.48 -14.26
CA SER A 99 16.33 -6.58 -14.29
C SER A 99 16.14 -7.43 -15.54
N THR A 100 17.24 -7.89 -16.12
CA THR A 100 17.24 -8.80 -17.27
C THR A 100 17.22 -10.27 -16.86
N THR A 101 17.46 -10.57 -15.58
CA THR A 101 17.39 -11.92 -15.02
C THR A 101 16.07 -12.11 -14.28
N PRO A 102 15.48 -13.31 -14.28
CA PRO A 102 14.27 -13.57 -13.52
C PRO A 102 14.41 -13.22 -12.03
N THR A 103 13.44 -12.49 -11.48
CA THR A 103 13.34 -12.15 -10.06
C THR A 103 11.97 -12.54 -9.53
N GLY A 104 11.78 -12.42 -8.21
CA GLY A 104 10.48 -12.58 -7.55
C GLY A 104 9.51 -11.41 -7.77
N ARG A 105 9.82 -10.43 -8.64
CA ARG A 105 8.98 -9.23 -8.84
C ARG A 105 8.78 -8.93 -10.31
N LEU A 106 7.55 -8.61 -10.67
CA LEU A 106 7.18 -8.17 -12.01
C LEU A 106 6.60 -6.77 -11.98
N GLN A 107 6.86 -5.99 -13.04
CA GLN A 107 6.08 -4.80 -13.38
C GLN A 107 5.46 -4.98 -14.76
N ILE A 108 4.20 -4.58 -14.88
CA ILE A 108 3.44 -4.56 -16.13
C ILE A 108 3.02 -3.12 -16.39
N SER A 109 3.38 -2.57 -17.55
CA SER A 109 3.05 -1.19 -17.92
C SER A 109 2.22 -1.18 -19.19
N ILE A 110 1.04 -0.55 -19.15
CA ILE A 110 0.08 -0.55 -20.26
C ILE A 110 -0.47 0.86 -20.44
N GLU A 111 -0.53 1.31 -21.68
CA GLU A 111 -1.19 2.56 -22.07
C GLU A 111 -2.48 2.25 -22.81
N LEU A 112 -3.55 2.89 -22.37
CA LEU A 112 -4.88 2.76 -22.97
C LEU A 112 -5.33 4.14 -23.42
N THR A 113 -5.58 4.27 -24.71
CA THR A 113 -6.08 5.48 -25.32
C THR A 113 -7.56 5.35 -25.61
N ARG A 114 -8.17 6.43 -26.07
CA ARG A 114 -9.56 6.36 -26.49
C ARG A 114 -9.81 5.35 -27.62
N ALA A 115 -8.86 5.17 -28.53
CA ALA A 115 -9.02 4.27 -29.69
C ALA A 115 -9.14 2.79 -29.30
N ASP A 116 -8.75 2.43 -28.08
CA ASP A 116 -8.85 1.05 -27.58
C ASP A 116 -10.28 0.65 -27.19
N PHE A 117 -11.22 1.59 -27.05
CA PHE A 117 -12.53 1.33 -26.46
C PHE A 117 -13.71 1.41 -27.45
N PRO A 118 -14.77 0.60 -27.24
CA PRO A 118 -15.86 0.44 -28.22
C PRO A 118 -16.89 1.58 -28.25
N ALA A 119 -17.04 2.38 -27.19
CA ALA A 119 -18.03 3.47 -27.16
C ALA A 119 -17.79 4.51 -28.26
N ASN A 120 -18.66 5.53 -28.38
CA ASN A 120 -18.39 6.78 -29.09
C ASN A 120 -18.32 7.93 -28.06
N GLY A 121 -17.38 8.86 -28.20
CA GLY A 121 -17.18 9.94 -27.21
C GLY A 121 -16.29 9.49 -26.05
N PHE A 122 -16.83 9.23 -24.86
CA PHE A 122 -16.06 8.77 -23.70
C PHE A 122 -16.42 7.34 -23.30
N GLN A 123 -15.50 6.66 -22.61
CA GLN A 123 -15.68 5.31 -22.09
C GLN A 123 -15.54 5.32 -20.55
N PRO A 124 -16.60 5.04 -19.78
CA PRO A 124 -16.45 4.84 -18.34
C PRO A 124 -15.76 3.49 -18.06
N VAL A 125 -14.76 3.48 -17.19
CA VAL A 125 -14.08 2.26 -16.73
C VAL A 125 -14.07 2.21 -15.21
N ARG A 126 -14.37 1.03 -14.63
CA ARG A 126 -14.51 0.81 -13.18
C ARG A 126 -13.76 -0.40 -12.66
N GLU A 127 -13.41 -1.32 -13.54
CA GLU A 127 -12.70 -2.53 -13.13
C GLU A 127 -11.67 -2.98 -14.15
N PHE A 128 -10.74 -3.81 -13.70
CA PHE A 128 -9.80 -4.51 -14.56
C PHE A 128 -9.25 -5.77 -13.89
N GLY A 129 -8.63 -6.62 -14.71
CA GLY A 129 -7.92 -7.81 -14.24
C GLY A 129 -6.88 -8.27 -15.25
N LEU A 130 -5.81 -8.89 -14.75
CA LEU A 130 -4.83 -9.62 -15.55
C LEU A 130 -5.33 -11.04 -15.78
N PHE A 131 -5.12 -11.54 -16.99
CA PHE A 131 -5.53 -12.88 -17.41
C PHE A 131 -4.35 -13.65 -18.01
N GLY A 132 -4.27 -14.93 -17.67
CA GLY A 132 -3.20 -15.82 -18.11
C GLY A 132 -3.65 -17.25 -18.41
N GLY A 133 -2.69 -18.15 -18.58
CA GLY A 133 -2.97 -19.56 -18.91
C GLY A 133 -3.35 -19.72 -20.38
N ASN A 134 -4.59 -20.13 -20.64
CA ASN A 134 -5.16 -20.26 -21.99
C ASN A 134 -6.04 -19.03 -22.36
N ALA A 135 -5.76 -17.88 -21.77
CA ALA A 135 -6.45 -16.64 -22.11
C ALA A 135 -6.30 -16.33 -23.61
N THR A 136 -7.36 -15.79 -24.20
CA THR A 136 -7.42 -15.36 -25.61
C THR A 136 -7.96 -13.94 -25.69
N ALA A 137 -8.10 -13.39 -26.91
CA ALA A 137 -8.76 -12.11 -27.13
C ALA A 137 -10.25 -12.10 -26.74
N ALA A 138 -10.89 -13.27 -26.57
CA ALA A 138 -12.28 -13.37 -26.18
C ALA A 138 -12.51 -13.06 -24.69
N ALA A 139 -13.66 -12.45 -24.39
CA ALA A 139 -14.17 -12.30 -23.03
C ALA A 139 -14.27 -13.66 -22.30
N ASP A 140 -14.19 -13.63 -20.97
CA ASP A 140 -14.32 -14.81 -20.09
C ASP A 140 -13.35 -15.98 -20.38
N SER A 141 -12.21 -15.73 -21.02
CA SER A 141 -11.19 -16.76 -21.29
C SER A 141 -9.98 -16.66 -20.36
N GLY A 142 -9.37 -17.81 -20.04
CA GLY A 142 -8.17 -17.90 -19.21
C GLY A 142 -8.43 -17.89 -17.70
N PHE A 143 -7.33 -17.78 -16.94
CA PHE A 143 -7.38 -17.60 -15.49
C PHE A 143 -7.21 -16.12 -15.15
N MET A 144 -8.19 -15.54 -14.45
CA MET A 144 -8.02 -14.22 -13.84
C MET A 144 -7.02 -14.30 -12.68
N ILE A 145 -6.07 -13.38 -12.63
CA ILE A 145 -4.94 -13.37 -11.68
C ILE A 145 -5.21 -12.38 -10.55
N ASN A 146 -5.72 -11.21 -10.90
CA ASN A 146 -6.14 -10.19 -9.95
C ASN A 146 -7.47 -9.56 -10.38
N HIS A 147 -8.13 -8.89 -9.43
CA HIS A 147 -9.31 -8.09 -9.70
C HIS A 147 -9.20 -6.76 -8.97
N VAL A 148 -9.49 -5.68 -9.70
CA VAL A 148 -9.56 -4.34 -9.14
C VAL A 148 -10.89 -3.73 -9.51
N ILE A 149 -11.56 -3.17 -8.51
CA ILE A 149 -12.70 -2.29 -8.66
C ILE A 149 -12.28 -0.92 -8.13
N HIS A 150 -12.45 0.13 -8.91
CA HIS A 150 -11.99 1.48 -8.60
C HIS A 150 -13.05 2.53 -8.94
N PRO A 151 -12.99 3.75 -8.35
CA PRO A 151 -13.88 4.82 -8.75
C PRO A 151 -13.78 5.09 -10.25
N ARG A 152 -14.90 5.43 -10.87
CA ARG A 152 -15.03 5.69 -12.30
C ARG A 152 -13.89 6.56 -12.85
N ILE A 153 -13.37 6.15 -14.00
CA ILE A 153 -12.47 6.94 -14.85
C ILE A 153 -13.14 7.04 -16.21
N ASP A 154 -13.27 8.26 -16.74
CA ASP A 154 -13.80 8.48 -18.07
C ASP A 154 -12.64 8.67 -19.06
N ILE A 155 -12.48 7.71 -19.97
CA ILE A 155 -11.49 7.79 -21.03
C ILE A 155 -12.11 8.55 -22.21
N ALA A 156 -11.63 9.75 -22.46
CA ALA A 156 -12.09 10.65 -23.52
C ALA A 156 -11.00 10.86 -24.59
N PRO A 157 -11.33 11.39 -25.78
CA PRO A 157 -10.34 11.72 -26.79
C PRO A 157 -9.27 12.68 -26.23
N GLY A 158 -8.00 12.41 -26.55
CA GLY A 158 -6.87 13.20 -26.04
C GLY A 158 -6.46 12.89 -24.60
N LEU A 159 -7.05 11.86 -23.97
CA LEU A 159 -6.60 11.31 -22.70
C LEU A 159 -6.00 9.91 -22.89
N THR A 160 -4.93 9.64 -22.16
CA THR A 160 -4.25 8.35 -22.10
C THR A 160 -4.25 7.86 -20.66
N LEU A 161 -4.79 6.67 -20.41
CA LEU A 161 -4.67 5.98 -19.13
C LEU A 161 -3.39 5.14 -19.14
N CYS A 162 -2.38 5.58 -18.39
CA CYS A 162 -1.19 4.81 -18.12
C CYS A 162 -1.41 3.99 -16.85
N ARG A 163 -1.48 2.67 -17.00
CA ARG A 163 -1.67 1.73 -15.90
C ARG A 163 -0.38 0.95 -15.67
N THR A 164 0.15 1.03 -14.46
CA THR A 164 1.30 0.23 -14.03
C THR A 164 0.84 -0.74 -12.95
N LEU A 165 1.14 -2.03 -13.09
CA LEU A 165 0.91 -3.05 -12.09
C LEU A 165 2.23 -3.61 -11.59
N ARG A 166 2.28 -4.01 -10.33
CA ARG A 166 3.41 -4.75 -9.75
C ARG A 166 2.90 -6.01 -9.06
N LEU A 167 3.61 -7.11 -9.26
CA LEU A 167 3.37 -8.39 -8.58
C LEU A 167 4.63 -8.80 -7.83
N ASP A 168 4.51 -9.11 -6.54
CA ASP A 168 5.61 -9.57 -5.70
C ASP A 168 5.35 -11.00 -5.21
N PHE A 169 6.12 -11.94 -5.76
CA PHE A 169 6.08 -13.37 -5.49
C PHE A 169 7.00 -13.77 -4.33
N ALA A 170 7.92 -12.90 -3.90
CA ALA A 170 8.87 -13.22 -2.86
C ALA A 170 8.19 -13.19 -1.49
N HIS A 171 8.19 -14.33 -0.79
CA HIS A 171 8.00 -14.38 0.64
C HIS A 171 9.34 -14.17 1.34
N HIS A 172 9.97 -13.03 1.11
CA HIS A 172 11.02 -12.52 1.98
C HIS A 172 10.54 -11.18 2.50
N ALA A 173 10.94 -10.86 3.72
CA ALA A 173 10.74 -9.57 4.36
C ALA A 173 11.33 -8.45 3.50
N VAL A 174 10.66 -8.11 2.41
CA VAL A 174 10.65 -6.77 1.89
C VAL A 174 9.95 -6.02 3.00
N LYS A 175 10.76 -5.35 3.82
CA LYS A 175 10.33 -4.25 4.68
C LYS A 175 9.29 -3.49 3.88
N GLU A 176 8.02 -3.67 4.21
CA GLU A 176 7.02 -2.71 3.81
C GLU A 176 7.53 -1.41 4.42
N GLU A 177 8.06 -0.51 3.59
CA GLU A 177 7.94 0.90 3.92
C GLU A 177 6.44 1.15 3.91
N PHE A 178 5.81 0.90 5.04
CA PHE A 178 4.55 1.53 5.35
C PHE A 178 4.87 3.02 5.35
N PRO A 179 4.31 3.83 4.43
CA PRO A 179 4.35 5.27 4.59
C PRO A 179 3.48 5.57 5.81
N GLY A 180 4.16 5.70 6.94
CA GLY A 180 3.56 5.79 8.24
C GLY A 180 4.66 6.04 9.26
N LEU A 181 4.48 7.11 9.99
CA LEU A 181 5.34 7.54 11.08
C LEU A 181 5.55 6.35 12.03
N GLY A 182 6.78 5.85 12.08
CA GLY A 182 7.16 4.76 12.98
C GLY A 182 7.35 3.37 12.35
N ALA A 183 7.16 3.16 11.06
CA ALA A 183 7.32 1.83 10.44
C ALA A 183 8.72 1.21 10.69
N SER A 184 9.74 2.08 10.73
CA SER A 184 11.14 1.73 10.99
C SER A 184 11.51 1.67 12.48
N LEU A 185 10.59 2.04 13.39
CA LEU A 185 10.87 1.96 14.82
C LEU A 185 11.06 0.50 15.23
N PRO A 186 12.05 0.20 16.09
CA PRO A 186 12.18 -1.13 16.67
C PRO A 186 10.89 -1.59 17.34
N VAL A 187 10.54 -2.87 17.23
CA VAL A 187 9.37 -3.42 17.94
C VAL A 187 9.51 -3.32 19.46
N ARG A 188 10.76 -3.22 19.94
CA ARG A 188 11.10 -3.01 21.35
C ARG A 188 10.67 -1.65 21.88
N SER A 189 10.47 -0.68 21.00
CA SER A 189 10.01 0.66 21.35
C SER A 189 8.56 0.69 21.85
N ILE A 190 7.80 -0.40 21.67
CA ILE A 190 6.43 -0.52 22.18
C ILE A 190 6.46 -0.74 23.68
N ASP A 191 5.66 0.05 24.41
CA ASP A 191 5.49 -0.14 25.84
C ASP A 191 5.01 -1.57 26.18
N GLY A 192 5.71 -2.21 27.11
CA GLY A 192 5.43 -3.56 27.57
C GLY A 192 6.06 -4.69 26.75
N VAL A 193 6.79 -4.40 25.66
CA VAL A 193 7.56 -5.43 24.92
C VAL A 193 8.87 -5.74 25.64
N GLY A 194 9.71 -4.73 25.86
CA GLY A 194 11.02 -4.89 26.52
C GLY A 194 11.92 -5.96 25.89
N ASP A 195 12.94 -6.41 26.63
CA ASP A 195 13.92 -7.38 26.11
C ASP A 195 13.35 -8.79 25.97
N VAL A 196 12.48 -9.21 26.89
CA VAL A 196 11.93 -10.57 26.94
C VAL A 196 11.07 -10.86 25.71
N TYR A 197 10.08 -10.00 25.42
CA TYR A 197 9.26 -10.18 24.22
C TYR A 197 9.98 -9.70 22.96
N GLY A 198 10.85 -8.69 23.08
CA GLY A 198 11.65 -8.18 21.97
C GLY A 198 12.58 -9.24 21.37
N GLN A 199 13.18 -10.11 22.17
CA GLN A 199 14.03 -11.19 21.67
C GLN A 199 13.22 -12.30 21.01
N ALA A 200 12.08 -12.69 21.59
CA ALA A 200 11.18 -13.67 20.99
C ALA A 200 10.60 -13.21 19.65
N LEU A 201 10.24 -11.92 19.54
CA LEU A 201 9.80 -11.30 18.28
C LEU A 201 10.92 -11.24 17.25
N ALA A 202 12.13 -10.85 17.65
CA ALA A 202 13.29 -10.81 16.75
C ALA A 202 13.66 -12.20 16.19
N LEU A 203 13.58 -13.25 17.02
CA LEU A 203 13.77 -14.64 16.57
C LEU A 203 12.69 -15.10 15.57
N ALA A 204 11.49 -14.53 15.67
CA ALA A 204 10.41 -14.72 14.70
C ALA A 204 10.51 -13.79 13.47
N GLY A 205 11.63 -13.05 13.32
CA GLY A 205 11.87 -12.15 12.20
C GLY A 205 11.16 -10.80 12.30
N VAL A 206 10.57 -10.47 13.45
CA VAL A 206 9.89 -9.20 13.71
C VAL A 206 10.83 -8.25 14.43
N ASN A 207 11.39 -7.28 13.71
CA ASN A 207 12.35 -6.33 14.27
C ASN A 207 11.79 -4.91 14.36
N THR A 208 10.85 -4.56 13.49
CA THR A 208 10.24 -3.22 13.42
C THR A 208 8.73 -3.24 13.64
N LEU A 209 8.13 -2.08 13.89
CA LEU A 209 6.66 -1.94 13.93
C LEU A 209 6.02 -2.34 12.60
N GLY A 210 6.67 -2.03 11.47
CA GLY A 210 6.24 -2.46 10.15
C GLY A 210 6.18 -3.99 10.03
N ASP A 211 7.27 -4.67 10.40
CA ASP A 211 7.33 -6.13 10.41
C ASP A 211 6.18 -6.70 11.26
N PHE A 212 5.95 -6.08 12.41
CA PHE A 212 4.96 -6.55 13.37
C PHE A 212 3.52 -6.42 12.89
N LEU A 213 3.22 -5.39 12.09
CA LEU A 213 1.90 -5.25 11.46
C LEU A 213 1.64 -6.27 10.35
N THR A 214 2.68 -6.88 9.79
CA THR A 214 2.56 -7.93 8.77
C THR A 214 2.55 -9.35 9.35
N MET A 215 2.88 -9.48 10.63
CA MET A 215 2.95 -10.77 11.32
C MET A 215 1.59 -11.48 11.35
N ASN A 216 1.62 -12.81 11.15
CA ASN A 216 0.48 -13.69 11.34
C ASN A 216 0.17 -13.86 12.84
N LEU A 217 -1.05 -13.52 13.27
CA LEU A 217 -1.46 -13.65 14.68
C LEU A 217 -2.01 -15.04 15.04
N LEU A 218 -2.30 -15.87 14.04
CA LEU A 218 -2.80 -17.22 14.27
C LEU A 218 -1.69 -18.18 14.73
N GLU A 219 -0.43 -17.80 14.49
CA GLU A 219 0.77 -18.55 14.87
C GLU A 219 1.68 -17.64 15.72
N PRO A 220 1.37 -17.48 17.02
CA PRO A 220 2.16 -16.62 17.89
C PRO A 220 3.58 -17.17 18.10
N PRO A 221 4.62 -16.31 18.11
CA PRO A 221 5.97 -16.72 18.49
C PRO A 221 5.99 -17.40 19.85
N ALA A 222 6.86 -18.41 19.98
CA ALA A 222 7.02 -19.14 21.22
C ALA A 222 7.32 -18.19 22.40
N GLY A 223 6.60 -18.37 23.50
CA GLY A 223 6.76 -17.55 24.71
C GLY A 223 5.93 -16.26 24.75
N ILE A 224 5.12 -15.97 23.73
CA ILE A 224 4.23 -14.79 23.73
C ILE A 224 2.76 -15.22 23.63
N ALA A 225 1.97 -14.86 24.64
CA ALA A 225 0.54 -15.12 24.63
C ALA A 225 -0.17 -14.32 23.51
N ALA A 226 -1.13 -14.94 22.83
CA ALA A 226 -1.88 -14.30 21.73
C ALA A 226 -2.60 -13.00 22.15
N VAL A 227 -2.99 -12.88 23.42
CA VAL A 227 -3.60 -11.65 23.98
C VAL A 227 -2.57 -10.53 24.04
N LYS A 228 -1.34 -10.82 24.49
CA LYS A 228 -0.26 -9.83 24.55
C LYS A 228 0.19 -9.37 23.16
N LEU A 229 0.24 -10.28 22.18
CA LEU A 229 0.50 -9.90 20.79
C LEU A 229 -0.55 -8.95 20.22
N ARG A 230 -1.83 -9.14 20.57
CA ARG A 230 -2.91 -8.23 20.16
C ARG A 230 -2.76 -6.85 20.80
N GLU A 231 -2.41 -6.80 22.08
CA GLU A 231 -2.13 -5.55 22.80
C GLU A 231 -0.99 -4.77 22.14
N PHE A 232 0.16 -5.42 21.94
CA PHE A 232 1.30 -4.79 21.28
C PHE A 232 0.95 -4.33 19.86
N ARG A 233 0.18 -5.12 19.10
CA ARG A 233 -0.22 -4.74 17.75
C ARG A 233 -1.19 -3.55 17.74
N ALA A 234 -2.05 -3.44 18.73
CA ALA A 234 -2.90 -2.26 18.90
C ALA A 234 -2.05 -1.01 19.14
N LYS A 235 -1.06 -1.07 20.04
CA LYS A 235 -0.09 0.01 20.28
C LYS A 235 0.70 0.37 19.01
N ALA A 236 1.23 -0.62 18.28
CA ALA A 236 1.91 -0.39 17.01
C ALA A 236 1.03 0.32 15.97
N ARG A 237 -0.26 -0.03 15.89
CA ARG A 237 -1.23 0.66 15.01
C ARG A 237 -1.48 2.10 15.43
N MET A 238 -1.52 2.40 16.73
CA MET A 238 -1.69 3.77 17.22
C MET A 238 -0.54 4.67 16.76
N VAL A 239 0.71 4.19 16.88
CA VAL A 239 1.89 4.91 16.39
C VAL A 239 1.81 5.12 14.88
N MET A 240 1.48 4.07 14.14
CA MET A 240 1.45 4.07 12.67
C MET A 240 0.29 4.87 12.07
N ALA A 241 -0.80 5.08 12.80
CA ALA A 241 -1.96 5.85 12.37
C ALA A 241 -1.82 7.35 12.63
N LEU A 242 -0.76 7.76 13.34
CA LEU A 242 -0.54 9.14 13.71
C LEU A 242 -0.30 10.01 12.47
N LYS A 243 -1.14 11.03 12.31
CA LYS A 243 -1.00 12.07 11.30
C LYS A 243 -0.93 13.41 12.03
N VAL A 244 0.26 13.98 12.15
CA VAL A 244 0.44 15.25 12.85
C VAL A 244 0.66 16.37 11.83
N GLY A 245 -0.12 17.43 11.93
CA GLY A 245 0.03 18.64 11.12
C GLY A 245 1.20 19.50 11.61
N LEU A 246 2.43 19.22 11.19
CA LEU A 246 3.64 19.77 11.83
C LEU A 246 4.18 21.09 11.25
N THR A 247 3.64 21.58 10.12
CA THR A 247 4.12 22.80 9.44
C THR A 247 4.22 24.05 10.34
N PRO A 248 3.25 24.37 11.22
CA PRO A 248 3.36 25.55 12.07
C PRO A 248 4.36 25.39 13.23
N PHE A 249 4.80 24.17 13.55
CA PHE A 249 5.61 23.87 14.75
C PHE A 249 7.10 23.62 14.47
N ALA A 250 7.62 24.03 13.31
CA ALA A 250 9.01 23.79 12.92
C ALA A 250 10.04 24.27 13.96
N ALA A 251 9.74 25.34 14.70
CA ALA A 251 10.59 25.87 15.76
C ALA A 251 10.76 24.89 16.95
N LEU A 252 9.78 24.00 17.17
CA LEU A 252 9.80 22.99 18.24
C LEU A 252 10.36 21.64 17.77
N SER A 253 10.83 21.54 16.52
CA SER A 253 11.32 20.28 15.91
C SER A 253 12.45 19.58 16.68
N HIS A 254 13.22 20.33 17.48
CA HIS A 254 14.32 19.79 18.27
C HIS A 254 13.89 19.21 19.62
N LEU A 255 12.67 19.50 20.09
CA LEU A 255 12.17 19.00 21.36
C LEU A 255 11.78 17.52 21.25
N SER A 256 12.02 16.77 22.31
CA SER A 256 11.55 15.38 22.41
C SER A 256 10.04 15.34 22.58
N ILE A 257 9.42 14.25 22.16
CA ILE A 257 7.97 14.04 22.35
C ILE A 257 7.64 14.03 23.84
N SER A 258 8.49 13.42 24.67
CA SER A 258 8.34 13.47 26.13
C SER A 258 8.32 14.91 26.65
N ALA A 259 9.30 15.74 26.26
CA ALA A 259 9.35 17.14 26.70
C ALA A 259 8.13 17.94 26.23
N LEU A 260 7.69 17.70 24.99
CA LEU A 260 6.49 18.34 24.43
C LEU A 260 5.23 17.96 25.20
N LEU A 261 5.06 16.70 25.60
CA LEU A 261 3.87 16.25 26.32
C LEU A 261 3.84 16.70 27.79
N THR A 262 5.01 16.97 28.39
CA THR A 262 5.11 17.39 29.81
C THR A 262 5.13 18.90 30.00
N GLU A 263 5.57 19.66 28.99
CA GLU A 263 5.71 21.11 29.09
C GLU A 263 4.36 21.81 28.94
N ASN A 264 4.24 22.97 29.58
CA ASN A 264 3.03 23.77 29.51
C ASN A 264 2.84 24.39 28.10
N PRO A 265 1.61 24.38 27.52
CA PRO A 265 1.35 24.91 26.17
C PRO A 265 1.74 26.38 25.99
N GLN A 266 1.57 27.21 27.02
CA GLN A 266 1.95 28.63 26.98
C GLN A 266 3.48 28.79 26.89
N THR A 267 4.25 27.98 27.63
CA THR A 267 5.71 27.95 27.53
C THR A 267 6.16 27.56 26.13
N LEU A 268 5.61 26.48 25.59
CA LEU A 268 5.95 25.98 24.25
C LEU A 268 5.57 26.97 23.14
N ALA A 269 4.40 27.60 23.22
CA ALA A 269 4.01 28.65 22.28
C ALA A 269 5.01 29.81 22.31
N ALA A 270 5.44 30.26 23.50
CA ALA A 270 6.45 31.30 23.65
C ALA A 270 7.82 30.90 23.07
N MET A 271 8.19 29.62 23.15
CA MET A 271 9.45 29.09 22.59
C MET A 271 9.51 29.19 21.06
N THR A 272 8.37 29.22 20.36
CA THR A 272 8.34 29.36 18.90
C THR A 272 8.82 30.74 18.43
N LYS A 273 8.74 31.76 19.29
CA LYS A 273 9.05 33.16 18.98
C LYS A 273 8.27 33.71 17.77
N THR A 274 7.14 33.09 17.41
CA THR A 274 6.23 33.59 16.38
C THR A 274 4.87 33.91 17.00
N TYR A 275 4.19 34.91 16.46
CA TYR A 275 2.80 35.23 16.85
C TYR A 275 1.77 34.30 16.20
N THR A 276 2.22 33.35 15.39
CA THR A 276 1.37 32.45 14.61
C THR A 276 1.03 31.16 15.34
N VAL A 277 1.83 30.75 16.33
CA VAL A 277 1.57 29.54 17.13
C VAL A 277 1.00 29.94 18.48
N THR A 278 -0.26 29.60 18.73
CA THR A 278 -0.93 29.89 19.99
C THR A 278 -0.80 28.73 20.99
N ALA A 279 -1.08 28.99 22.26
CA ALA A 279 -1.14 27.94 23.28
C ALA A 279 -2.20 26.88 22.97
N ASP A 280 -3.33 27.27 22.38
CA ASP A 280 -4.39 26.34 21.96
C ASP A 280 -3.91 25.40 20.85
N MET A 281 -3.21 25.93 19.84
CA MET A 281 -2.61 25.09 18.79
C MET A 281 -1.58 24.10 19.34
N VAL A 282 -0.81 24.50 20.35
CA VAL A 282 0.13 23.59 21.02
C VAL A 282 -0.62 22.54 21.84
N ALA A 283 -1.72 22.89 22.51
CA ALA A 283 -2.55 21.93 23.22
C ALA A 283 -3.15 20.89 22.26
N ASP A 284 -3.65 21.33 21.10
CA ASP A 284 -4.14 20.44 20.04
C ASP A 284 -3.02 19.48 19.55
N LEU A 285 -1.80 20.01 19.35
CA LEU A 285 -0.63 19.19 19.01
C LEU A 285 -0.32 18.14 20.10
N GLN A 286 -0.35 18.53 21.37
CA GLN A 286 -0.13 17.61 22.49
C GLN A 286 -1.20 16.52 22.52
N GLU A 287 -2.47 16.87 22.27
CA GLU A 287 -3.57 15.91 22.18
C GLU A 287 -3.37 14.92 21.04
N GLU A 288 -2.94 15.40 19.86
CA GLU A 288 -2.58 14.54 18.74
C GLU A 288 -1.43 13.58 19.08
N LEU A 289 -0.47 14.00 19.92
CA LEU A 289 0.70 13.19 20.32
C LEU A 289 0.43 12.23 21.49
N MET A 290 -0.64 12.40 22.28
CA MET A 290 -0.96 11.53 23.42
C MET A 290 -0.99 10.02 23.11
N PRO A 291 -1.49 9.55 21.95
CA PRO A 291 -1.44 8.13 21.60
C PRO A 291 -0.04 7.53 21.63
N LEU A 292 1.02 8.32 21.38
CA LEU A 292 2.40 7.86 21.48
C LEU A 292 2.79 7.54 22.92
N GLN A 293 2.28 8.27 23.90
CA GLN A 293 2.55 8.02 25.32
C GLN A 293 1.98 6.69 25.80
N VAL A 294 0.85 6.26 25.22
CA VAL A 294 0.23 4.97 25.53
C VAL A 294 0.93 3.82 24.80
N ALA A 295 1.51 4.11 23.64
CA ALA A 295 2.00 3.09 22.73
C ALA A 295 3.51 2.81 22.86
N LEU A 296 4.31 3.81 23.22
CA LEU A 296 5.76 3.73 23.26
C LEU A 296 6.29 3.79 24.69
N ASP A 297 7.45 3.18 24.92
CA ASP A 297 8.14 3.31 26.20
C ASP A 297 8.73 4.73 26.41
N ASP A 298 8.95 5.09 27.68
CA ASP A 298 9.46 6.41 28.07
C ASP A 298 10.82 6.74 27.45
N GLN A 299 11.70 5.73 27.31
CA GLN A 299 13.02 5.92 26.72
C GLN A 299 12.89 6.34 25.24
N GLN A 300 11.99 5.71 24.50
CA GLN A 300 11.72 6.05 23.11
C GLN A 300 11.13 7.45 22.97
N LEU A 301 10.20 7.84 23.86
CA LEU A 301 9.60 9.17 23.86
C LEU A 301 10.62 10.29 24.15
N GLN A 302 11.64 10.01 24.95
CA GLN A 302 12.74 10.93 25.21
C GLN A 302 13.71 11.07 24.03
N GLN A 303 13.95 9.99 23.28
CA GLN A 303 14.85 9.98 22.14
C GLN A 303 14.23 10.52 20.86
N MET A 304 12.92 10.38 20.70
CA MET A 304 12.19 10.81 19.51
C MET A 304 11.87 12.29 19.60
N THR A 305 12.22 13.04 18.56
CA THR A 305 11.93 14.48 18.46
C THR A 305 10.78 14.77 17.51
N LEU A 306 10.14 15.91 17.66
CA LEU A 306 9.08 16.36 16.75
C LEU A 306 9.57 16.44 15.29
N GLY A 307 10.81 16.86 15.07
CA GLY A 307 11.43 16.89 13.74
C GLY A 307 11.70 15.51 13.16
N SER A 308 11.94 14.50 13.99
CA SER A 308 12.10 13.11 13.52
C SER A 308 10.80 12.50 12.98
N LEU A 309 9.65 13.06 13.38
CA LEU A 309 8.34 12.73 12.83
C LEU A 309 8.14 13.34 11.42
N VAL A 310 8.72 14.52 11.17
CA VAL A 310 8.63 15.25 9.88
C VAL A 310 9.41 14.55 8.78
N ASN A 311 10.65 14.11 9.05
CA ASN A 311 11.56 13.55 8.03
C ASN A 311 11.20 12.13 7.57
N LYS A 312 10.13 11.54 8.12
CA LYS A 312 9.67 10.17 7.83
C LYS A 312 8.22 10.09 7.34
N SER A 313 7.61 11.24 7.05
CA SER A 313 6.25 11.41 6.51
C SER A 313 6.26 11.42 4.98
#